data_AF-A0A936SH28-F1
#
_entry.id   AF-A0A936SH28-F1
#
_cell.length_a   1.000
_cell.length_b   1.000
_cell.length_c   1.000
_cell.angle_alpha   90.00
_cell.angle_beta   90.00
_cell.angle_gamma   90.00
#
_symmetry.space_group_name_H-M   'P 1'
#
loop_
_entity.id
_entity.type
_entity.pdbx_description
1 polymer ?
#
loop_
_entity_poly.entity_id
_entity_poly.type
_entity_poly.pdbx_seq_one_letter_code
_entity_poly.pdbx_strand_id
1 'polypeptide(L)'
;MMIKDLSGRVASVWEGLRPVTRKMLVGALQSGVTTAAPPNSRHYYDAHADWELSRLLSALDEESSAGEVRKDAAKLTEIEHLADTCARVLEDQTASAEVFIQLAERALKENDYDHLDKLADRLADRFAVSEMAEIIRQTSVRKYVPSPMRHWR
;
A
#
# COMPACT_ATOMS: atom_id res chain seq x y z
N MET A 1 3.10 -0.73 20.87
CA MET A 1 2.69 -0.05 19.63
C MET A 1 1.41 0.74 19.90
N MET A 2 1.54 2.06 20.07
CA MET A 2 0.38 2.96 20.19
C MET A 2 0.30 3.81 18.93
N ILE A 3 -0.51 3.36 17.97
CA ILE A 3 -0.84 4.10 16.74
C ILE A 3 -1.43 5.49 17.02
N LYS A 4 -1.84 5.74 18.27
CA LYS A 4 -2.31 7.02 18.80
C LYS A 4 -1.22 8.11 18.85
N ASP A 5 0.06 7.73 18.83
CA ASP A 5 1.18 8.68 18.84
C ASP A 5 1.60 9.12 17.42
N LEU A 6 0.96 8.56 16.39
CA LEU A 6 1.13 8.95 14.99
C LEU A 6 0.31 10.22 14.68
N SER A 7 0.64 10.90 13.59
CA SER A 7 -0.04 12.14 13.20
C SER A 7 -1.56 11.97 13.08
N GLY A 8 -2.28 13.09 13.21
CA GLY A 8 -3.74 13.10 13.14
C GLY A 8 -4.30 12.53 11.84
N ARG A 9 -3.53 12.54 10.73
CA ARG A 9 -3.93 11.92 9.46
C ARG A 9 -3.84 10.41 9.52
N VAL A 10 -2.70 9.85 9.96
CA VAL A 10 -2.53 8.40 10.07
C VAL A 10 -3.51 7.81 11.09
N ALA A 11 -3.67 8.47 12.24
CA ALA A 11 -4.62 8.07 13.27
C ALA A 11 -6.07 8.09 12.75
N SER A 12 -6.45 9.11 11.97
CA SER A 12 -7.79 9.21 11.35
C SER A 12 -8.04 8.08 10.34
N VAL A 13 -7.05 7.76 9.50
CA VAL A 13 -7.17 6.64 8.54
C VAL A 13 -7.25 5.30 9.27
N TRP A 14 -6.43 5.10 10.31
CA TRP A 14 -6.46 3.90 11.15
C TRP A 14 -7.82 3.69 11.83
N GLU A 15 -8.39 4.75 12.42
CA GLU A 15 -9.71 4.67 13.05
C GLU A 15 -10.85 4.48 12.03
N GLY A 16 -10.65 4.92 10.80
CA GLY A 16 -11.57 4.67 9.68
C GLY A 16 -11.55 3.25 9.13
N LEU A 17 -10.57 2.41 9.49
CA LEU A 17 -10.50 1.02 9.03
C LEU A 17 -11.65 0.19 9.60
N ARG A 18 -12.26 -0.64 8.76
CA ARG A 18 -13.19 -1.69 9.20
C ARG A 18 -12.53 -2.60 10.25
N PRO A 19 -13.30 -3.11 11.22
CA PRO A 19 -12.78 -4.01 12.26
C PRO A 19 -12.06 -5.24 11.72
N VAL A 20 -12.50 -5.78 10.58
CA VAL A 20 -11.90 -6.97 9.94
C VAL A 20 -10.50 -6.63 9.42
N THR A 21 -10.36 -5.55 8.65
CA THR A 21 -9.08 -5.07 8.11
C THR A 21 -8.10 -4.71 9.24
N ARG A 22 -8.59 -4.05 10.29
CA ARG A 22 -7.77 -3.72 11.47
C ARG A 22 -7.28 -4.97 12.19
N LYS A 23 -8.16 -5.96 12.42
CA LYS A 23 -7.77 -7.24 13.04
C LYS A 23 -6.74 -8.00 12.21
N MET A 24 -6.91 -8.04 10.89
CA MET A 24 -5.96 -8.66 9.98
C MET A 24 -4.58 -7.99 10.09
N LEU A 25 -4.53 -6.66 10.05
CA LEU A 25 -3.27 -5.91 10.15
C LEU A 25 -2.61 -6.05 11.52
N VAL A 26 -3.38 -6.03 12.61
CA VAL A 26 -2.87 -6.32 13.96
C VAL A 26 -2.34 -7.75 14.06
N GLY A 27 -3.03 -8.72 13.44
CA GLY A 27 -2.56 -10.10 13.34
C GLY A 27 -1.23 -10.20 12.59
N ALA A 28 -1.09 -9.50 11.46
CA ALA A 28 0.15 -9.45 10.68
C ALA A 28 1.31 -8.80 11.47
N LEU A 29 1.04 -7.72 12.21
CA LEU A 29 2.01 -7.05 13.09
C LEU A 29 2.48 -7.96 14.24
N GLN A 30 1.58 -8.76 14.81
CA GLN A 30 1.89 -9.67 15.91
C GLN A 30 2.58 -10.95 15.45
N SER A 31 2.30 -11.40 14.22
CA SER A 31 2.80 -12.66 13.68
C SER A 31 4.24 -12.58 13.13
N GLY A 32 4.95 -11.47 13.41
CA GLY A 32 6.38 -11.26 13.16
C GLY A 32 7.06 -12.30 12.28
N VAL A 33 6.93 -12.12 10.96
CA VAL A 33 7.51 -12.98 9.91
C VAL A 33 6.96 -14.42 9.90
N THR A 34 6.55 -14.87 8.71
CA THR A 34 6.05 -16.23 8.37
C THR A 34 4.67 -16.61 8.89
N THR A 35 3.66 -16.25 8.10
CA THR A 35 2.75 -17.29 7.61
C THR A 35 2.65 -17.14 6.11
N ALA A 36 3.47 -17.90 5.38
CA ALA A 36 3.06 -18.34 4.06
C ALA A 36 1.67 -18.95 4.25
N ALA A 37 0.66 -18.32 3.67
CA ALA A 37 -0.69 -18.85 3.76
C ALA A 37 -0.67 -20.31 3.22
N PRO A 38 -1.38 -21.25 3.88
CA PRO A 38 -1.49 -22.59 3.35
C PRO A 38 -2.04 -22.50 1.92
N PRO A 39 -1.52 -23.27 0.95
CA PRO A 39 -1.75 -23.10 -0.49
C PRO A 39 -3.20 -23.36 -0.95
N ASN A 40 -4.16 -23.43 -0.03
CA ASN A 40 -5.55 -23.77 -0.31
C ASN A 40 -6.59 -23.08 0.60
N SER A 41 -6.22 -22.04 1.37
CA SER A 41 -7.26 -21.09 1.79
C SER A 41 -7.55 -20.22 0.58
N ARG A 42 -8.71 -20.40 -0.05
CA ARG A 42 -9.24 -19.42 -1.01
C ARG A 42 -9.21 -18.06 -0.31
N HIS A 43 -8.16 -17.28 -0.56
CA HIS A 43 -8.07 -15.91 -0.08
C HIS A 43 -9.28 -15.21 -0.65
N TYR A 44 -10.22 -14.87 0.23
CA TYR A 44 -11.37 -14.08 -0.15
C TYR A 44 -10.82 -12.69 -0.45
N TYR A 45 -10.59 -12.44 -1.74
CA TYR A 45 -10.20 -11.11 -2.20
C TYR A 45 -11.26 -10.12 -1.75
N ASP A 46 -10.85 -9.18 -0.91
CA ASP A 46 -11.69 -8.10 -0.41
C ASP A 46 -11.16 -6.77 -0.92
N ALA A 47 -11.76 -6.30 -2.01
CA ALA A 47 -11.40 -5.02 -2.62
C ALA A 47 -11.48 -3.83 -1.65
N HIS A 48 -12.33 -3.91 -0.61
CA HIS A 48 -12.38 -2.87 0.42
C HIS A 48 -11.13 -2.91 1.30
N ALA A 49 -10.64 -4.11 1.65
CA ALA A 49 -9.43 -4.24 2.45
C ALA A 49 -8.22 -3.69 1.70
N ASP A 50 -8.12 -3.95 0.39
CA ASP A 50 -7.07 -3.38 -0.48
C ASP A 50 -7.13 -1.85 -0.50
N TRP A 51 -8.32 -1.27 -0.70
CA TRP A 51 -8.48 0.18 -0.70
C TRP A 51 -8.13 0.81 0.65
N GLU A 52 -8.58 0.20 1.75
CA GLU A 52 -8.30 0.66 3.12
C GLU A 52 -6.80 0.63 3.45
N LEU A 53 -6.13 -0.47 3.11
CA LEU A 53 -4.70 -0.64 3.34
C LEU A 53 -3.84 0.23 2.42
N SER A 54 -4.23 0.36 1.14
CA SER A 54 -3.58 1.27 0.18
C SER A 54 -3.60 2.71 0.71
N ARG A 55 -4.76 3.15 1.21
CA ARG A 55 -4.91 4.49 1.79
C ARG A 55 -4.09 4.69 3.06
N LEU A 56 -4.02 3.67 3.91
CA LEU A 56 -3.19 3.71 5.12
C LEU A 56 -1.70 3.75 4.76
N LEU A 57 -1.26 2.92 3.82
CA LEU A 57 0.12 2.89 3.32
C LEU A 57 0.54 4.26 2.77
N SER A 58 -0.28 4.88 1.92
CA SER A 58 0.00 6.24 1.42
C SER A 58 0.13 7.26 2.54
N ALA A 59 -0.72 7.18 3.57
CA ALA A 59 -0.62 8.10 4.71
C ALA A 59 0.66 7.89 5.52
N LEU A 60 1.12 6.65 5.66
CA LEU A 60 2.37 6.32 6.35
C LEU A 60 3.60 6.74 5.55
N ASP A 61 3.59 6.53 4.23
CA ASP A 61 4.66 6.97 3.32
C ASP A 61 4.83 8.49 3.36
N GLU A 62 3.71 9.23 3.28
CA GLU A 62 3.71 10.68 3.42
C GLU A 62 4.29 11.12 4.78
N GLU A 63 3.88 10.46 5.87
CA GLU A 63 4.31 10.78 7.23
C GLU A 63 5.80 10.48 7.46
N SER A 64 6.31 9.35 6.97
CA SER A 64 7.75 8.99 7.03
C SER A 64 8.64 9.98 6.27
N SER A 65 8.08 10.62 5.23
CA SER A 65 8.75 11.66 4.46
C SER A 65 8.74 13.03 5.16
N ALA A 66 7.91 13.21 6.19
CA ALA A 66 7.77 14.48 6.90
C ALA A 66 9.00 14.79 7.78
N GLY A 67 9.51 16.02 7.65
CA GLY A 67 10.75 16.43 8.31
C GLY A 67 10.73 16.39 9.85
N GLU A 68 9.56 16.50 10.48
CA GLU A 68 9.44 16.41 11.95
C GLU A 68 9.51 14.97 12.46
N VAL A 69 8.94 14.02 11.72
CA VAL A 69 8.97 12.58 12.07
C VAL A 69 10.38 12.02 11.91
N ARG A 70 11.12 12.47 10.89
CA ARG A 70 12.52 12.08 10.68
C ARG A 70 13.46 12.46 11.83
N LYS A 71 13.07 13.41 12.69
CA LYS A 71 13.85 13.80 13.88
C LYS A 71 13.64 12.84 15.06
N ASP A 72 12.58 12.05 15.03
CA ASP A 72 12.23 11.07 16.05
C ASP A 72 12.43 9.66 15.49
N ALA A 73 13.63 9.12 15.68
CA ALA A 73 14.01 7.82 15.14
C ALA A 73 13.10 6.68 15.62
N ALA A 74 12.61 6.74 16.86
CA ALA A 74 11.71 5.71 17.39
C ALA A 74 10.37 5.73 16.65
N LYS A 75 9.79 6.92 16.46
CA LYS A 75 8.54 7.06 15.68
C LYS A 75 8.71 6.69 14.23
N LEU A 76 9.85 7.07 13.62
CA LEU A 76 10.14 6.73 12.24
C LEU A 76 10.18 5.21 12.05
N THR A 77 10.89 4.48 12.91
CA THR A 77 10.94 3.01 12.86
C THR A 77 9.57 2.37 13.06
N GLU A 78 8.71 2.93 13.94
CA GLU A 78 7.35 2.42 14.10
C GLU A 78 6.48 2.64 12.86
N ILE A 79 6.61 3.79 12.20
CA ILE A 79 5.90 4.13 10.96
C ILE A 79 6.35 3.22 9.82
N GLU A 80 7.66 3.07 9.64
CA GLU A 80 8.25 2.19 8.62
C GLU A 80 7.80 0.75 8.82
N HIS A 81 7.89 0.23 10.06
CA HIS A 81 7.44 -1.13 10.36
C HIS A 81 5.94 -1.36 10.05
N LEU A 82 5.09 -0.37 10.36
CA LEU A 82 3.67 -0.45 10.02
C LEU A 82 3.45 -0.39 8.51
N ALA A 83 4.18 0.48 7.81
CA ALA A 83 4.08 0.65 6.38
C ALA A 83 4.53 -0.61 5.63
N ASP A 84 5.64 -1.21 6.05
CA ASP A 84 6.13 -2.49 5.53
C ASP A 84 5.13 -3.63 5.77
N THR A 85 4.47 -3.63 6.92
CA THR A 85 3.43 -4.62 7.21
C THR A 85 2.22 -4.43 6.28
N CYS A 86 1.78 -3.19 6.03
CA CYS A 86 0.73 -2.90 5.06
C CYS A 86 1.14 -3.35 3.65
N ALA A 87 2.36 -3.03 3.21
CA ALA A 87 2.88 -3.41 1.91
C ALA A 87 2.87 -4.94 1.73
N ARG A 88 3.37 -5.68 2.73
CA ARG A 88 3.37 -7.16 2.71
C ARG A 88 1.97 -7.77 2.65
N VAL A 89 1.02 -7.24 3.42
CA VAL A 89 -0.36 -7.74 3.38
C VAL A 89 -0.98 -7.49 2.01
N LEU A 90 -0.77 -6.30 1.45
CA LEU A 90 -1.23 -5.95 0.10
C LEU A 90 -0.60 -6.87 -0.93
N GLU A 91 0.71 -7.06 -0.90
CA GLU A 91 1.45 -7.97 -1.78
C GLU A 91 0.90 -9.41 -1.80
N ASP A 92 0.59 -9.96 -0.62
CA ASP A 92 0.14 -11.33 -0.51
C ASP A 92 -1.26 -11.51 -1.12
N GLN A 93 -2.18 -10.56 -0.89
CA GLN A 93 -3.61 -10.76 -1.18
C GLN A 93 -4.17 -9.94 -2.35
N THR A 94 -3.48 -8.89 -2.80
CA THR A 94 -4.07 -7.92 -3.74
C THR A 94 -4.30 -8.51 -5.13
N ALA A 95 -5.47 -8.21 -5.68
CA ALA A 95 -5.77 -8.39 -7.11
C ALA A 95 -6.01 -7.03 -7.80
N SER A 96 -5.54 -5.94 -7.18
CA SER A 96 -5.67 -4.59 -7.70
C SER A 96 -4.36 -4.11 -8.32
N ALA A 97 -4.39 -3.79 -9.60
CA ALA A 97 -3.21 -3.27 -10.27
C ALA A 97 -2.82 -1.85 -9.81
N GLU A 98 -3.77 -1.05 -9.32
CA GLU A 98 -3.46 0.24 -8.69
C GLU A 98 -2.60 0.05 -7.44
N VAL A 99 -2.84 -1.01 -6.67
CA VAL A 99 -2.03 -1.37 -5.50
C VAL A 99 -0.64 -1.83 -5.95
N PHE A 100 -0.53 -2.65 -7.01
CA PHE A 100 0.76 -3.03 -7.57
C PHE A 100 1.59 -1.81 -8.00
N ILE A 101 0.96 -0.82 -8.64
CA ILE A 101 1.63 0.43 -9.03
C ILE A 101 2.11 1.19 -7.79
N GLN A 102 1.29 1.29 -6.75
CA GLN A 102 1.68 1.94 -5.49
C GLN A 102 2.90 1.26 -4.85
N LEU A 103 2.91 -0.07 -4.78
CA LEU A 103 4.04 -0.85 -4.23
C LEU A 103 5.31 -0.66 -5.08
N ALA A 104 5.19 -0.65 -6.40
CA ALA A 104 6.31 -0.39 -7.30
C ALA A 104 6.86 1.04 -7.15
N GLU A 105 5.99 2.05 -7.03
CA GLU A 105 6.39 3.44 -6.77
C GLU A 105 7.10 3.58 -5.43
N ARG A 106 6.70 2.81 -4.41
CA ARG A 106 7.39 2.75 -3.11
C ARG A 106 8.79 2.13 -3.25
N ALA A 107 8.90 0.94 -3.84
CA ALA A 107 10.19 0.26 -4.05
C ALA A 107 11.18 1.14 -4.82
N LEU A 108 10.71 1.87 -5.84
CA LEU A 108 11.53 2.84 -6.59
C LEU A 108 12.04 4.00 -5.71
N LYS A 109 11.21 4.52 -4.80
CA LYS A 109 11.63 5.60 -3.87
C LYS A 109 12.68 5.10 -2.87
N GLU A 110 12.56 3.85 -2.44
CA GLU A 110 13.47 3.19 -1.50
C GLU A 110 14.75 2.67 -2.18
N ASN A 111 14.80 2.68 -3.53
CA ASN A 111 15.84 2.06 -4.35
C ASN A 111 15.96 0.54 -4.13
N ASP A 112 14.85 -0.12 -3.79
CA ASP A 112 14.77 -1.57 -3.62
C ASP A 112 14.39 -2.23 -4.95
N TYR A 113 15.38 -2.38 -5.83
CA TYR A 113 15.18 -2.98 -7.15
C TYR A 113 14.92 -4.49 -7.09
N ASP A 114 15.45 -5.18 -6.08
CA ASP A 114 15.19 -6.61 -5.87
C ASP A 114 13.71 -6.86 -5.51
N HIS A 115 13.12 -5.94 -4.74
CA HIS A 115 11.69 -5.98 -4.44
C HIS A 115 10.84 -5.65 -5.66
N LEU A 116 11.26 -4.66 -6.46
CA LEU A 116 10.57 -4.29 -7.70
C LEU A 116 10.51 -5.47 -8.68
N ASP A 117 11.60 -6.22 -8.84
CA ASP A 117 11.63 -7.41 -9.70
C ASP A 117 10.67 -8.49 -9.21
N LYS A 118 10.62 -8.75 -7.90
CA LYS A 118 9.66 -9.71 -7.31
C LYS A 118 8.21 -9.27 -7.50
N LEU A 119 7.93 -7.96 -7.45
CA LEU A 119 6.61 -7.43 -7.74
C LEU A 119 6.23 -7.64 -9.21
N ALA A 120 7.18 -7.48 -10.14
CA ALA A 120 6.97 -7.73 -11.56
C ALA A 120 6.66 -9.21 -11.84
N ASP A 121 7.39 -10.14 -11.23
CA ASP A 121 7.13 -11.58 -11.33
C ASP A 121 5.71 -11.93 -10.84
N ARG A 122 5.32 -11.41 -9.68
CA ARG A 122 3.96 -11.62 -9.14
C ARG A 122 2.86 -11.01 -10.01
N LEU A 123 3.14 -9.87 -10.64
CA LEU A 123 2.20 -9.24 -11.57
C LEU A 123 1.99 -10.13 -12.80
N ALA A 124 3.07 -10.67 -13.37
CA ALA A 124 3.02 -11.56 -14.52
C ALA A 124 2.29 -12.89 -14.21
N ASP A 125 2.41 -13.39 -12.97
CA ASP A 125 1.70 -14.58 -12.52
C ASP A 125 0.19 -14.34 -12.31
N ARG A 126 -0.21 -13.12 -11.93
CA ARG A 126 -1.61 -12.81 -11.55
C ARG A 126 -2.45 -12.22 -12.66
N PHE A 127 -1.86 -11.55 -13.65
CA PHE A 127 -2.58 -10.84 -14.70
C PHE A 127 -2.19 -11.33 -16.09
N ALA A 128 -3.17 -11.45 -16.98
CA ALA A 128 -2.88 -11.64 -18.39
C ALA A 128 -2.26 -10.36 -18.99
N VAL A 129 -1.45 -10.52 -20.03
CA VAL A 129 -0.83 -9.38 -20.76
C VAL A 129 -1.88 -8.39 -21.26
N SER A 130 -3.07 -8.87 -21.65
CA SER A 130 -4.19 -8.01 -22.07
C SER A 130 -4.77 -7.18 -20.92
N GLU A 131 -4.80 -7.72 -19.70
CA GLU A 131 -5.28 -7.00 -18.51
C GLU A 131 -4.27 -5.93 -18.11
N MET A 132 -2.98 -6.28 -18.09
CA MET A 132 -1.89 -5.33 -17.86
C MET A 132 -1.92 -4.17 -18.86
N ALA A 133 -2.14 -4.45 -20.15
CA ALA A 133 -2.25 -3.41 -21.18
C ALA A 133 -3.43 -2.45 -20.92
N GLU A 134 -4.57 -2.98 -20.49
CA GLU A 134 -5.75 -2.17 -20.16
C GLU A 134 -5.53 -1.31 -18.91
N ILE A 135 -4.87 -1.85 -17.88
CA ILE A 135 -4.47 -1.11 -16.68
C ILE A 135 -3.55 0.06 -17.04
N ILE A 136 -2.51 -0.19 -17.85
CA ILE A 136 -1.56 0.84 -18.30
C ILE A 136 -2.31 1.94 -19.06
N ARG A 137 -3.26 1.57 -19.92
CA ARG A 137 -4.09 2.53 -20.66
C ARG A 137 -4.91 3.42 -19.72
N GLN A 138 -5.59 2.84 -18.72
CA GLN A 138 -6.43 3.59 -17.79
C GLN A 138 -5.63 4.52 -16.87
N THR A 139 -4.49 4.06 -16.37
CA THR A 139 -3.61 4.83 -15.48
C THR A 139 -2.89 5.97 -16.20
N SER A 140 -2.46 5.74 -17.44
CA SER A 140 -1.87 6.79 -18.30
C SER A 140 -2.90 7.89 -18.61
N VAL A 141 -4.15 7.52 -18.90
CA VAL A 141 -5.24 8.49 -19.14
C VAL A 141 -5.56 9.29 -17.88
N ARG A 142 -5.51 8.68 -16.70
CA ARG A 142 -5.77 9.37 -15.42
C ARG A 142 -4.68 10.39 -15.06
N LYS A 143 -3.42 10.12 -15.40
CA LYS A 143 -2.30 11.09 -15.28
C LYS A 143 -2.38 12.20 -16.33
N TYR A 144 -3.12 11.99 -17.43
CA TYR A 144 -3.28 12.91 -18.56
C TYR A 144 -4.71 13.48 -18.65
N VAL A 145 -5.30 13.87 -17.52
CA VAL A 145 -6.42 14.84 -17.55
C VAL A 145 -5.80 16.23 -17.54
N PRO A 146 -5.77 16.96 -18.68
CA PRO A 146 -5.41 18.37 -18.62
C PRO A 146 -6.45 19.05 -17.74
N SER A 147 -5.98 19.73 -16.69
CA SER A 147 -6.79 20.70 -15.95
C SER A 147 -7.66 21.45 -16.95
N PRO A 148 -9.00 21.48 -16.81
CA PRO A 148 -9.80 22.33 -17.67
C PRO A 148 -9.23 23.72 -17.51
N MET A 149 -8.64 24.24 -18.60
CA MET A 149 -8.17 25.61 -18.68
C MET A 149 -9.33 26.46 -18.18
N ARG A 150 -9.14 27.09 -17.01
CA ARG A 150 -9.99 28.20 -16.61
C ARG A 150 -9.79 29.27 -17.66
N HIS A 151 -10.64 29.25 -18.67
CA HIS A 151 -10.77 30.37 -19.58
C HIS A 151 -11.21 31.56 -18.75
N TRP A 152 -10.31 32.54 -18.69
CA TRP A 152 -10.57 33.87 -18.21
C TRP A 152 -11.73 34.47 -19.03
N ARG A 153 -12.82 34.82 -18.35
CA ARG A 153 -13.57 36.09 -18.49
C ARG A 153 -14.60 36.22 -17.39
#